data_AF-A0A537KX13-F1
#
_entry.id   AF-A0A537KX13-F1
#
_cell.length_a   1.000
_cell.length_b   1.000
_cell.length_c   1.000
_cell.angle_alpha   90.00
_cell.angle_beta   90.00
_cell.angle_gamma   90.00
#
_symmetry.space_group_name_H-M   'P 1'
#
loop_
_entity.id
_entity.type
_entity.pdbx_description
1 polymer ?
#
loop_
_entity_poly.entity_id
_entity_poly.type
_entity_poly.pdbx_seq_one_letter_code
_entity_poly.pdbx_strand_id
1 'polypeptide(L)' 'MRLRPVAVLAEIGVVAALYAAVTMVLNPLSYGPLQLRVAEILKPLVIWEPHLIPAFVIG' A
#
# COMPACT_ATOMS: atom_id res chain seq x y z
N MET A 1 20.44 -4.19 3.31
CA MET A 1 20.97 -4.35 1.93
C MET A 1 20.64 -3.10 1.13
N ARG A 2 21.56 -2.51 0.36
CA ARG A 2 21.24 -1.37 -0.50
C ARG A 2 20.58 -1.89 -1.79
N LEU A 3 19.26 -1.78 -1.90
CA LEU A 3 18.54 -2.10 -3.13
C LEU A 3 18.93 -1.12 -4.25
N ARG A 4 18.90 -1.59 -5.50
CA ARG A 4 19.10 -0.73 -6.68
C ARG A 4 17.89 0.22 -6.81
N PRO A 5 18.06 1.47 -7.27
CA PRO A 5 16.96 2.44 -7.36
C PRO A 5 15.73 1.92 -8.11
N VAL A 6 15.93 1.16 -9.18
CA VAL A 6 14.84 0.56 -9.98
C VAL A 6 14.06 -0.47 -9.18
N ALA A 7 14.72 -1.28 -8.34
CA ALA A 7 14.07 -2.28 -7.52
C ALA A 7 13.18 -1.63 -6.44
N VAL A 8 13.66 -0.52 -5.85
CA VAL A 8 12.87 0.28 -4.89
C VAL A 8 11.59 0.80 -5.53
N LEU A 9 11.68 1.35 -6.73
CA LEU A 9 10.50 1.85 -7.45
C LEU A 9 9.51 0.72 -7.80
N ALA A 10 10.02 -0.43 -8.25
CA ALA A 10 9.19 -1.59 -8.54
C ALA A 10 8.45 -2.07 -7.29
N GLU A 11 9.14 -2.14 -6.14
CA GLU A 11 8.55 -2.56 -4.87
C GLU A 11 7.45 -1.59 -4.41
N ILE A 12 7.71 -0.28 -4.46
CA ILE A 12 6.72 0.76 -4.17
C ILE A 12 5.48 0.59 -5.05
N GLY A 13 5.67 0.39 -6.35
CA GLY A 13 4.57 0.22 -7.31
C GLY A 13 3.73 -1.03 -7.03
N VAL A 14 4.37 -2.15 -6.70
CA VAL A 14 3.67 -3.41 -6.35
C VAL A 14 2.85 -3.26 -5.08
N VAL A 15 3.42 -2.65 -4.02
CA VAL A 15 2.72 -2.44 -2.75
C VAL A 15 1.54 -1.48 -2.93
N ALA A 16 1.72 -0.40 -3.71
CA ALA A 16 0.65 0.54 -4.04
C ALA A 16 -0.49 -0.14 -4.79
N ALA A 17 -0.15 -0.94 -5.81
CA ALA A 17 -1.14 -1.68 -6.59
C ALA A 17 -1.92 -2.68 -5.73
N LEU A 18 -1.26 -3.38 -4.81
CA LEU A 18 -1.91 -4.30 -3.88
C LEU A 18 -2.88 -3.57 -2.95
N TYR A 19 -2.44 -2.46 -2.34
CA TYR A 19 -3.27 -1.66 -1.45
C TYR A 19 -4.52 -1.12 -2.18
N ALA A 20 -4.34 -0.58 -3.40
CA ALA A 20 -5.44 -0.12 -4.23
C ALA A 20 -6.39 -1.26 -4.62
N ALA A 21 -5.85 -2.40 -5.06
CA ALA A 21 -6.64 -3.57 -5.45
C ALA A 21 -7.51 -4.09 -4.30
N VAL A 22 -6.95 -4.24 -3.09
CA VAL A 22 -7.72 -4.67 -1.91
C VAL A 22 -8.82 -3.66 -1.58
N THR A 23 -8.51 -2.36 -1.65
CA THR A 23 -9.47 -1.28 -1.40
C THR A 23 -10.61 -1.30 -2.43
N MET A 24 -10.30 -1.56 -3.70
CA MET A 24 -11.28 -1.65 -4.79
C MET A 24 -12.15 -2.92 -4.70
N VAL A 25 -11.56 -4.08 -4.37
CA VAL A 25 -12.32 -5.33 -4.20
C VAL A 25 -13.30 -5.22 -3.04
N LEU A 26 -12.90 -4.52 -1.98
CA LEU A 26 -13.73 -4.27 -0.80
C LEU A 26 -14.39 -2.87 -0.84
N ASN A 27 -14.67 -2.33 -2.03
CA ASN A 27 -15.17 -0.97 -2.23
C ASN A 27 -16.36 -0.60 -1.32
N PRO A 28 -17.44 -1.41 -1.18
CA PRO A 28 -18.57 -1.05 -0.30
C PRO A 28 -18.19 -0.90 1.18
N LEU A 29 -17.22 -1.68 1.66
CA LEU A 29 -16.71 -1.61 3.04
C LEU A 29 -15.66 -0.50 3.21
N SER A 30 -14.86 -0.26 2.17
CA SER A 30 -13.73 0.67 2.19
C SER A 30 -14.17 2.14 2.09
N TYR A 31 -15.33 2.42 1.48
CA TYR A 31 -15.87 3.76 1.30
C TYR A 31 -17.27 3.95 1.90
N GLY A 32 -17.71 3.03 2.75
CA GLY A 32 -18.98 3.12 3.46
C GLY A 32 -18.98 4.15 4.59
N PRO A 33 -20.13 4.35 5.27
CA PRO A 33 -20.25 5.22 6.44
C PRO A 33 -19.32 4.82 7.58
N LEU A 34 -19.06 3.51 7.70
CA LEU A 34 -17.98 2.95 8.52
C LEU A 34 -16.89 2.45 7.56
N GLN A 35 -15.81 3.21 7.40
CA GLN A 35 -14.71 2.87 6.49
C GLN A 35 -13.83 1.76 7.08
N LEU A 36 -14.17 0.52 6.76
CA LEU A 36 -13.36 -0.64 7.11
C LEU A 36 -12.37 -0.92 5.99
N ARG A 37 -11.27 -0.17 5.98
CA ARG A 37 -10.21 -0.34 4.99
C ARG A 37 -9.25 -1.43 5.41
N VAL A 38 -9.56 -2.67 5.04
CA VAL A 38 -8.70 -3.85 5.31
C VAL A 38 -7.29 -3.66 4.76
N ALA A 39 -7.13 -2.91 3.66
CA ALA A 39 -5.83 -2.60 3.07
C ALA A 39 -4.86 -1.87 4.04
N GLU A 40 -5.36 -1.21 5.09
CA GLU A 40 -4.56 -0.55 6.12
C GLU A 40 -3.62 -1.50 6.87
N ILE A 41 -3.90 -2.82 6.86
CA ILE A 41 -3.01 -3.84 7.43
C ILE A 41 -1.62 -3.85 6.77
N LEU A 42 -1.48 -3.26 5.58
CA LEU A 42 -0.22 -3.14 4.87
C LEU A 42 0.64 -1.98 5.38
N LYS A 43 0.07 -0.95 6.02
CA LYS A 43 0.83 0.24 6.46
C LYS A 43 1.93 -0.04 7.49
N PRO A 44 1.78 -0.96 8.45
CA PRO A 44 2.87 -1.32 9.36
C PRO A 44 4.16 -1.75 8.65
N LEU A 45 4.10 -2.20 7.40
CA LEU A 45 5.28 -2.55 6.61
C LEU A 45 6.32 -1.41 6.55
N VAL A 46 5.85 -0.16 6.58
CA VAL A 46 6.68 1.05 6.58
C VAL A 46 7.61 1.15 7.80
N ILE A 47 7.25 0.50 8.91
CA ILE A 47 8.08 0.48 10.13
C ILE A 47 9.43 -0.21 9.85
N TRP A 48 9.40 -1.28 9.05
CA TRP A 48 10.60 -2.03 8.68
C TRP A 48 11.23 -1.54 7.38
N GLU A 49 10.40 -1.09 6.43
CA GLU A 49 10.84 -0.65 5.10
C GLU A 49 10.32 0.77 4.79
N PRO A 50 11.00 1.83 5.30
CA PRO A 50 10.51 3.21 5.19
C PRO A 50 10.41 3.74 3.76
N HIS A 51 11.08 3.12 2.78
CA HIS A 51 10.96 3.53 1.37
C HIS A 51 9.57 3.26 0.79
N LEU A 52 8.72 2.48 1.47
CA LEU A 52 7.36 2.16 1.02
C LEU A 52 6.32 3.23 1.39
N ILE A 53 6.67 4.27 2.14
CA ILE A 53 5.76 5.40 2.44
C ILE A 53 5.02 5.92 1.18
N PRO A 54 5.68 6.16 0.03
CA PRO A 54 5.01 6.68 -1.15
C PRO A 54 3.93 5.74 -1.71
N ALA A 55 4.03 4.43 -1.45
CA ALA A 55 3.07 3.44 -1.95
C ALA A 55 1.65 3.72 -1.47
N PHE A 56 1.51 4.15 -0.20
CA PHE A 56 0.21 4.46 0.43
C PHE A 56 -0.30 5.88 0.16
N VAL A 57 0.49 6.69 -0.57
CA VAL A 57 0.09 8.02 -1.05
C VAL A 57 -0.48 7.92 -2.46
N ILE A 58 0.14 7.08 -3.31
CA ILE A 58 -0.25 6.91 -4.71
C ILE A 58 -1.29 5.80 -4.92
N GLY A 59 -1.32 4.80 -4.03
CA GLY A 59 -2.26 3.68 -4.01
C GLY A 59 -3.09 3.74 -2.75
#